data_AF-A0A3C1Y5U6-F1
#
_entry.id   AF-A0A3C1Y5U6-F1
#
_cell.length_a   1.000
_cell.length_b   1.000
_cell.length_c   1.000
_cell.angle_alpha   90.00
_cell.angle_beta   90.00
_cell.angle_gamma   90.00
#
_symmetry.space_group_name_H-M   'P 1'
#
loop_
_entity.id
_entity.type
_entity.pdbx_description
1 polymer ?
#
loop_
_entity_poly.entity_id
_entity_poly.type
_entity_poly.pdbx_seq_one_letter_code
_entity_poly.pdbx_strand_id
1 'polypeptide(L)'
;ATSNVIDQEKMAVIIQEVAGRDTDGYYFPSFSGVARSLNYYPLGDEQPQDGVAEVSIGLGKYIVDGGRGLRFSPRHSSRVLQTSTLDLALRDTQRKLYALPLRQPDGSGEPKKDMHDAISTDDAFNLAQINIQKFASRPDALRLMVSTYDANDGMLRDSHLGPGRKVATFANMLGPGAPFPLAPAVDLMLSKGQHAMQRPVEIEFAGMVNAAGSPQAGHIYWLQIRPIIDRKEDVDPSLLDLTDNELLLRSNTALGHGTTDTVQTVVYIRPERFSQMHNPETAREIAEINRRFVETGKGYILIGPGRWGSSDFALGVPVRWPDISAARLIVETTLANYRVEPSQGTHFFQNLTSAGVGYFTVNPFATAARAGRRADYFNPAVLDAMPAEYESDAVRVVRFPAPLLIGINGKKGIGVVRLPDSR
;
A
#
# COMPACT_ATOMS: atom_id res chain seq x y z
N ALA A 1 -19.42 -26.11 0.53
CA ALA A 1 -19.12 -25.43 1.79
C ALA A 1 -18.74 -26.46 2.84
N THR A 2 -17.45 -26.63 3.14
CA THR A 2 -17.00 -27.38 4.31
C THR A 2 -16.87 -26.40 5.46
N SER A 3 -17.72 -26.57 6.46
CA SER A 3 -17.65 -25.92 7.76
C SER A 3 -16.30 -26.24 8.42
N ASN A 4 -15.34 -25.32 8.33
CA ASN A 4 -14.13 -25.41 9.13
C ASN A 4 -14.51 -25.13 10.58
N VAL A 5 -14.59 -26.20 11.36
CA VAL A 5 -14.86 -26.16 12.80
C VAL A 5 -13.65 -25.51 13.47
N ILE A 6 -13.85 -24.34 14.09
CA ILE A 6 -12.81 -23.54 14.77
C ILE A 6 -12.04 -24.37 15.82
N ASP A 7 -12.67 -25.43 16.33
CA ASP A 7 -12.15 -26.36 17.34
C ASP A 7 -10.97 -27.25 16.89
N GLN A 8 -10.58 -27.22 15.60
CA GLN A 8 -9.41 -27.95 15.09
C GLN A 8 -8.23 -27.06 14.67
N GLU A 9 -8.30 -25.73 14.86
CA GLU A 9 -7.17 -24.85 14.60
C GLU A 9 -6.09 -25.01 15.68
N LYS A 10 -5.06 -25.80 15.37
CA LYS A 10 -3.86 -25.89 16.21
C LYS A 10 -3.02 -24.64 16.02
N MET A 11 -2.91 -23.83 17.07
CA MET A 11 -2.00 -22.67 17.10
C MET A 11 -0.61 -23.13 17.55
N ALA A 12 0.41 -22.76 16.79
CA ALA A 12 1.81 -22.92 17.18
C ALA A 12 2.38 -21.58 17.58
N VAL A 13 3.21 -21.55 18.63
CA VAL A 13 3.94 -20.35 19.06
C VAL A 13 5.37 -20.47 18.58
N ILE A 14 5.83 -19.46 17.84
CA ILE A 14 7.23 -19.33 17.42
C ILE A 14 7.91 -18.35 18.36
N ILE A 15 9.00 -18.77 18.99
CA ILE A 15 9.86 -17.91 19.79
C ILE A 15 11.11 -17.64 18.97
N GLN A 16 11.34 -16.37 18.64
CA GLN A 16 12.45 -15.94 17.80
C GLN A 16 13.14 -14.74 18.42
N GLU A 17 14.48 -14.74 18.37
CA GLU A 17 15.28 -13.58 18.76
C GLU A 17 15.04 -12.41 17.79
N VAL A 18 14.78 -11.23 18.34
CA VAL A 18 14.57 -10.02 17.54
C VAL A 18 15.92 -9.54 17.02
N ALA A 19 16.05 -9.37 15.70
CA ALA A 19 17.25 -8.78 15.13
C ALA A 19 17.34 -7.29 15.50
N GLY A 20 18.50 -6.86 16.02
CA GLY A 20 18.73 -5.45 16.30
C GLY A 20 20.04 -5.16 17.02
N ARG A 21 20.23 -3.89 17.35
CA ARG A 21 21.26 -3.42 18.30
C ARG A 21 20.72 -2.28 19.15
N ASP A 22 21.27 -2.11 20.34
CA ASP A 22 21.02 -0.92 21.15
C ASP A 22 21.60 0.33 20.45
N THR A 23 20.75 1.31 20.24
CA THR A 23 21.10 2.66 19.81
C THR A 23 20.40 3.66 20.71
N ASP A 24 21.14 4.26 21.64
CA ASP A 24 20.66 5.28 22.58
C ASP A 24 19.44 4.82 23.43
N GLY A 25 19.47 3.58 23.92
CA GLY A 25 18.42 3.02 24.77
C GLY A 25 17.22 2.48 23.98
N TYR A 26 17.37 2.29 22.67
CA TYR A 26 16.37 1.70 21.79
C TYR A 26 16.99 0.55 20.99
N TYR A 27 16.33 -0.60 21.02
CA TYR A 27 16.77 -1.79 20.31
C TYR A 27 15.93 -1.99 19.04
N PHE A 28 16.59 -1.95 17.88
CA PHE A 28 15.96 -2.12 16.58
C PHE A 28 16.97 -2.58 15.51
N PRO A 29 16.52 -3.26 14.44
CA PRO A 29 17.36 -3.55 13.29
C PRO A 29 17.63 -2.29 12.48
N SER A 30 18.71 -2.25 11.71
CA SER A 30 18.95 -1.11 10.80
C SER A 30 17.73 -0.91 9.89
N PHE A 31 17.27 -1.97 9.24
CA PHE A 31 16.07 -1.96 8.43
C PHE A 31 15.29 -3.27 8.54
N SER A 32 14.04 -3.23 8.09
CA SER A 32 13.16 -4.38 7.94
C SER A 32 12.34 -4.21 6.67
N GLY A 33 11.80 -5.32 6.17
CA GLY A 33 11.00 -5.28 4.97
C GLY A 33 10.12 -6.50 4.75
N VAL A 34 9.16 -6.31 3.86
CA VAL A 34 8.30 -7.35 3.33
C VAL A 34 8.45 -7.35 1.82
N ALA A 35 8.76 -8.50 1.24
CA ALA A 35 8.92 -8.67 -0.20
C ALA A 35 7.94 -9.73 -0.72
N ARG A 36 7.36 -9.47 -1.89
CA ARG A 36 6.41 -10.36 -2.60
C ARG A 36 6.96 -10.68 -3.98
N SER A 37 6.91 -11.94 -4.38
CA SER A 37 7.36 -12.35 -5.71
C SER A 37 6.39 -11.93 -6.83
N LEU A 38 5.16 -11.54 -6.46
CA LEU A 38 4.18 -10.94 -7.35
C LEU A 38 3.88 -9.50 -6.98
N ASN A 39 3.77 -8.67 -8.01
CA ASN A 39 3.43 -7.26 -7.92
C ASN A 39 2.07 -7.02 -8.60
N TYR A 40 0.99 -6.98 -7.83
CA TYR A 40 -0.35 -6.70 -8.37
C TYR A 40 -0.63 -5.21 -8.61
N TYR A 41 0.37 -4.37 -8.35
CA TYR A 41 0.32 -2.93 -8.48
C TYR A 41 1.61 -2.42 -9.17
N PRO A 42 1.91 -2.90 -10.40
CA PRO A 42 3.12 -2.51 -11.12
C PRO A 42 3.13 -1.02 -11.45
N LEU A 43 4.31 -0.41 -11.36
CA LEU A 43 4.57 0.99 -11.68
C LEU A 43 5.43 1.12 -12.94
N GLY A 44 5.04 1.99 -13.87
CA GLY A 44 5.80 2.25 -15.10
C GLY A 44 6.01 0.97 -15.92
N ASP A 45 7.27 0.57 -16.10
CA ASP A 45 7.65 -0.62 -16.89
C ASP A 45 7.68 -1.92 -16.08
N GLU A 46 7.39 -1.88 -14.77
CA GLU A 46 7.34 -3.06 -13.92
C GLU A 46 6.30 -4.07 -14.45
N GLN A 47 6.64 -5.35 -14.39
CA GLN A 47 5.71 -6.44 -14.68
C GLN A 47 5.22 -7.12 -13.40
N PRO A 48 4.05 -7.79 -13.41
CA PRO A 48 3.56 -8.51 -12.25
C PRO A 48 4.54 -9.55 -11.68
N GLN A 49 5.45 -10.09 -12.51
CA GLN A 49 6.44 -11.10 -12.11
C GLN A 49 7.79 -10.50 -11.68
N ASP A 50 7.93 -9.17 -11.64
CA ASP A 50 9.18 -8.51 -11.23
C ASP A 50 9.34 -8.40 -9.71
N GLY A 51 8.31 -8.80 -8.97
CA GLY A 51 8.27 -8.70 -7.51
C GLY A 51 8.24 -7.25 -7.02
N VAL A 52 7.88 -7.10 -5.75
CA VAL A 52 7.82 -5.82 -5.07
C VAL A 52 8.26 -6.01 -3.63
N ALA A 53 9.00 -5.05 -3.11
CA ALA A 53 9.41 -5.00 -1.72
C ALA A 53 9.08 -3.64 -1.12
N GLU A 54 8.76 -3.65 0.16
CA GLU A 54 8.62 -2.47 0.99
C GLU A 54 9.62 -2.57 2.14
N VAL A 55 10.38 -1.50 2.39
CA VAL A 55 11.40 -1.45 3.43
C VAL A 55 11.25 -0.23 4.32
N SER A 56 11.65 -0.37 5.58
CA SER A 56 11.63 0.70 6.57
C SER A 56 12.82 0.59 7.51
N ILE A 57 13.24 1.71 8.08
CA ILE A 57 14.24 1.78 9.16
C ILE A 57 13.55 1.33 10.46
N GLY A 58 14.22 0.48 11.23
CA GLY A 58 13.67 -0.08 12.48
C GLY A 58 12.79 -1.31 12.28
N LEU A 59 11.92 -1.58 13.25
CA LEU A 59 11.13 -2.82 13.33
C LEU A 59 10.05 -2.94 12.24
N GLY A 60 9.88 -4.16 11.70
CA GLY A 60 8.98 -4.46 10.57
C GLY A 60 7.50 -4.19 10.83
N LYS A 61 7.08 -4.14 12.11
CA LYS A 61 5.73 -3.72 12.49
C LYS A 61 5.35 -2.35 11.91
N TYR A 62 6.32 -1.50 11.60
CA TYR A 62 6.06 -0.21 10.98
C TYR A 62 5.41 -0.35 9.60
N ILE A 63 5.83 -1.34 8.81
CA ILE A 63 5.23 -1.64 7.49
C ILE A 63 3.89 -2.34 7.67
N VAL A 64 3.82 -3.30 8.61
CA VAL A 64 2.60 -4.07 8.87
C VAL A 64 1.44 -3.18 9.32
N ASP A 65 1.71 -2.16 10.14
CA ASP A 65 0.73 -1.17 10.59
C ASP A 65 0.40 -0.11 9.51
N GLY A 66 0.91 -0.25 8.28
CA GLY A 66 0.66 0.70 7.17
C GLY A 66 1.46 2.00 7.27
N GLY A 67 2.60 1.98 7.96
CA GLY A 67 3.53 3.10 8.01
C GLY A 67 4.16 3.39 6.63
N ARG A 68 4.68 4.62 6.46
CA ARG A 68 5.33 5.05 5.22
C ARG A 68 6.68 4.36 4.99
N GLY A 69 6.67 3.18 4.37
CA GLY A 69 7.86 2.49 3.89
C GLY A 69 8.32 2.97 2.50
N LEU A 70 9.51 2.53 2.10
CA LEU A 70 10.02 2.70 0.75
C LEU A 70 9.72 1.45 -0.07
N ARG A 71 8.85 1.61 -1.07
CA ARG A 71 8.48 0.58 -2.05
C ARG A 71 9.48 0.59 -3.20
N PHE A 72 9.98 -0.58 -3.60
CA PHE A 72 10.77 -0.75 -4.82
C PHE A 72 10.51 -2.13 -5.44
N SER A 73 10.70 -2.25 -6.75
CA SER A 73 10.83 -3.58 -7.38
C SER A 73 12.31 -3.99 -7.39
N PRO A 74 12.67 -5.20 -6.96
CA PRO A 74 14.05 -5.68 -6.96
C PRO A 74 14.71 -5.64 -8.35
N ARG A 75 13.94 -5.79 -9.42
CA ARG A 75 14.43 -5.72 -10.81
C ARG A 75 14.47 -4.30 -11.40
N HIS A 76 13.80 -3.35 -10.75
CA HIS A 76 13.73 -1.94 -11.16
C HIS A 76 14.13 -1.01 -10.01
N SER A 77 15.15 -1.38 -9.23
CA SER A 77 15.47 -0.75 -7.94
C SER A 77 15.94 0.70 -8.02
N SER A 78 16.32 1.18 -9.19
CA SER A 78 16.69 2.58 -9.43
C SER A 78 15.48 3.48 -9.72
N ARG A 79 14.29 2.93 -9.89
CA ARG A 79 13.06 3.65 -10.27
C ARG A 79 12.11 3.80 -9.08
N VAL A 80 12.66 4.17 -7.93
CA VAL A 80 11.87 4.39 -6.71
C VAL A 80 11.11 5.71 -6.81
N LEU A 81 9.80 5.59 -6.91
CA LEU A 81 8.89 6.69 -7.09
C LEU A 81 8.95 7.73 -5.96
N GLN A 82 9.03 7.28 -4.70
CA GLN A 82 9.10 8.14 -3.52
C GLN A 82 10.35 9.04 -3.53
N THR A 83 11.39 8.68 -4.29
CA THR A 83 12.64 9.45 -4.40
C THR A 83 12.87 9.98 -5.82
N SER A 84 11.84 9.96 -6.68
CA SER A 84 11.95 10.41 -8.08
C SER A 84 12.06 11.93 -8.21
N THR A 85 11.52 12.68 -7.24
CA THR A 85 11.71 14.12 -7.10
C THR A 85 12.03 14.47 -5.65
N LEU A 86 12.63 15.64 -5.43
CA LEU A 86 12.94 16.13 -4.09
C LEU A 86 11.69 16.28 -3.22
N ASP A 87 10.62 16.85 -3.78
CA ASP A 87 9.36 17.07 -3.04
C ASP A 87 8.75 15.75 -2.57
N LEU A 88 8.75 14.74 -3.43
CA LEU A 88 8.31 13.39 -3.07
C LEU A 88 9.21 12.80 -1.99
N ALA A 89 10.53 12.92 -2.12
CA ALA A 89 11.48 12.42 -1.13
C ALA A 89 11.24 13.05 0.25
N LEU A 90 10.97 14.35 0.31
CA LEU A 90 10.74 15.07 1.57
C LEU A 90 9.36 14.79 2.19
N ARG A 91 8.34 14.49 1.37
CA ARG A 91 6.95 14.29 1.80
C ARG A 91 6.61 12.83 2.09
N ASP A 92 7.02 11.92 1.20
CA ASP A 92 6.48 10.55 1.10
C ASP A 92 7.46 9.48 1.62
N THR A 93 8.62 9.87 2.16
CA THR A 93 9.53 8.94 2.87
C THR A 93 9.25 8.84 4.37
N GLN A 94 9.76 7.77 4.97
CA GLN A 94 9.64 7.48 6.39
C GLN A 94 10.13 8.64 7.27
N ARG A 95 9.37 8.94 8.33
CA ARG A 95 9.72 9.97 9.33
C ARG A 95 9.89 9.41 10.74
N LYS A 96 9.24 8.30 11.03
CA LYS A 96 9.26 7.64 12.33
C LYS A 96 9.61 6.17 12.15
N LEU A 97 10.22 5.56 13.14
CA LEU A 97 10.50 4.13 13.21
C LEU A 97 9.90 3.54 14.48
N TYR A 98 9.65 2.23 14.49
CA TYR A 98 9.40 1.48 15.71
C TYR A 98 10.69 0.88 16.23
N ALA A 99 10.88 0.95 17.54
CA ALA A 99 11.96 0.29 18.27
C ALA A 99 11.46 -0.22 19.63
N LEU A 100 12.16 -1.20 20.18
CA LEU A 100 11.95 -1.64 21.56
C LEU A 100 12.67 -0.66 22.50
N PRO A 101 11.97 0.05 23.38
CA PRO A 101 12.63 0.81 24.44
C PRO A 101 13.33 -0.17 25.39
N LEU A 102 14.60 0.06 25.70
CA LEU A 102 15.31 -0.74 26.69
C LEU A 102 15.16 -0.18 28.12
N ARG A 103 14.77 1.10 28.23
CA ARG A 103 14.66 1.85 29.48
C ARG A 103 13.34 2.63 29.50
N GLN A 104 12.61 2.61 30.61
CA GLN A 104 11.46 3.51 30.78
C GLN A 104 11.93 4.95 31.02
N PRO A 105 11.27 5.96 30.43
CA PRO A 105 11.46 7.35 30.86
C PRO A 105 10.84 7.50 32.25
N ASP A 106 11.64 7.80 33.26
CA ASP A 106 11.12 8.32 34.51
C ASP A 106 10.78 9.81 34.31
N GLY A 107 9.78 10.33 35.03
CA GLY A 107 9.45 11.76 34.99
C GLY A 107 10.55 12.69 35.52
N SER A 108 11.76 12.18 35.79
CA SER A 108 12.93 12.88 36.35
C SER A 108 14.14 12.93 35.41
N GLY A 109 14.11 12.27 34.26
CA GLY A 109 15.19 12.30 33.26
C GLY A 109 16.37 11.36 33.54
N GLU A 110 16.30 10.43 34.51
CA GLU A 110 17.33 9.42 34.75
C GLU A 110 16.85 7.99 34.43
N PRO A 111 17.54 7.23 33.56
CA PRO A 111 17.13 5.88 33.24
C PRO A 111 17.49 4.91 34.37
N LYS A 112 16.50 4.34 35.08
CA LYS A 112 16.75 3.41 36.22
C LYS A 112 16.03 2.06 36.24
N LYS A 113 15.05 1.79 35.38
CA LYS A 113 14.46 0.43 35.26
C LYS A 113 14.62 -0.11 33.85
N ASP A 114 15.26 -1.27 33.75
CA ASP A 114 15.28 -2.06 32.54
C ASP A 114 13.85 -2.50 32.22
N MET A 115 13.46 -2.37 30.95
CA MET A 115 12.09 -2.67 30.52
C MET A 115 11.74 -4.17 30.61
N HIS A 116 12.72 -5.04 30.92
CA HIS A 116 12.54 -6.47 31.07
C HIS A 116 11.52 -6.88 32.15
N ASP A 117 11.31 -6.03 33.18
CA ASP A 117 10.43 -6.36 34.32
C ASP A 117 8.96 -5.94 34.13
N ALA A 118 8.63 -5.26 33.04
CA ALA A 118 7.27 -4.83 32.74
C ALA A 118 6.98 -5.03 31.24
N ILE A 119 6.27 -6.10 30.90
CA ILE A 119 5.72 -6.34 29.57
C ILE A 119 4.20 -6.22 29.69
N SER A 120 3.57 -5.51 28.76
CA SER A 120 2.11 -5.41 28.68
C SER A 120 1.60 -6.21 27.49
N THR A 121 0.31 -6.56 27.48
CA THR A 121 -0.36 -7.02 26.25
C THR A 121 -0.69 -5.86 25.30
N ASP A 122 -0.46 -4.61 25.73
CA ASP A 122 -0.61 -3.42 24.90
C ASP A 122 0.69 -3.15 24.11
N ASP A 123 0.63 -3.30 22.79
CA ASP A 123 1.72 -3.00 21.85
C ASP A 123 2.28 -1.58 22.02
N ALA A 124 1.42 -0.60 22.35
CA ALA A 124 1.84 0.80 22.52
C ALA A 124 2.74 0.99 23.75
N PHE A 125 2.67 0.08 24.72
CA PHE A 125 3.52 0.07 25.90
C PHE A 125 4.90 -0.55 25.60
N ASN A 126 4.93 -1.59 24.76
CA ASN A 126 6.16 -2.33 24.46
C ASN A 126 7.00 -1.72 23.31
N LEU A 127 6.38 -0.87 22.48
CA LEU A 127 7.02 -0.31 21.28
C LEU A 127 7.03 1.21 21.31
N ALA A 128 8.21 1.80 21.12
CA ALA A 128 8.35 3.24 20.96
C ALA A 128 8.29 3.64 19.48
N GLN A 129 7.45 4.63 19.17
CA GLN A 129 7.45 5.29 17.86
C GLN A 129 8.34 6.54 17.90
N ILE A 130 9.49 6.50 17.23
CA ILE A 130 10.55 7.50 17.38
C ILE A 130 10.77 8.22 16.05
N ASN A 131 10.95 9.54 16.08
CA ASN A 131 11.34 10.28 14.89
C ASN A 131 12.78 9.93 14.48
N ILE A 132 12.99 9.59 13.19
CA ILE A 132 14.32 9.23 12.64
C ILE A 132 15.36 10.31 12.91
N GLN A 133 14.96 11.60 12.95
CA GLN A 133 15.88 12.70 13.21
C GLN A 133 16.56 12.60 14.60
N LYS A 134 15.98 11.87 15.56
CA LYS A 134 16.63 11.61 16.86
C LYS A 134 18.02 10.97 16.70
N PHE A 135 18.19 10.15 15.66
CA PHE A 135 19.43 9.43 15.38
C PHE A 135 20.32 10.17 14.37
N ALA A 136 20.01 11.41 13.98
CA ALA A 136 20.80 12.17 13.00
C ALA A 136 22.23 12.45 13.48
N SER A 137 22.45 12.55 14.80
CA SER A 137 23.77 12.70 15.43
C SER A 137 24.48 11.37 15.69
N ARG A 138 23.88 10.24 15.30
CA ARG A 138 24.44 8.89 15.42
C ARG A 138 24.70 8.32 14.03
N PRO A 139 25.86 8.59 13.41
CA PRO A 139 26.11 8.28 12.00
C PRO A 139 25.89 6.80 11.67
N ASP A 140 26.32 5.89 12.55
CA ASP A 140 26.20 4.45 12.34
C ASP A 140 24.75 3.96 12.32
N ALA A 141 23.85 4.63 13.04
CA ALA A 141 22.45 4.22 13.19
C ALA A 141 21.65 4.34 11.89
N LEU A 142 21.97 5.33 11.06
CA LEU A 142 21.26 5.65 9.82
C LEU A 142 22.10 5.38 8.56
N ARG A 143 23.30 4.82 8.73
CA ARG A 143 24.25 4.57 7.65
C ARG A 143 23.61 3.75 6.52
N LEU A 144 23.88 4.15 5.27
CA LEU A 144 23.35 3.61 4.01
C LEU A 144 21.84 3.79 3.77
N MET A 145 21.03 3.99 4.80
CA MET A 145 19.57 4.02 4.70
C MET A 145 19.01 5.42 4.42
N VAL A 146 19.78 6.47 4.71
CA VAL A 146 19.33 7.86 4.56
C VAL A 146 20.23 8.69 3.64
N SER A 147 19.60 9.67 2.99
CA SER A 147 20.24 10.83 2.35
C SER A 147 20.05 12.06 3.25
N THR A 148 20.90 13.07 3.11
CA THR A 148 20.83 14.33 3.86
C THR A 148 20.38 15.45 2.95
N TYR A 149 19.28 16.09 3.33
CA TYR A 149 18.75 17.28 2.67
C TYR A 149 19.32 18.54 3.32
N ASP A 150 19.96 19.38 2.51
CA ASP A 150 20.44 20.70 2.91
C ASP A 150 19.45 21.77 2.44
N ALA A 151 18.94 22.56 3.38
CA ALA A 151 17.96 23.61 3.08
C ALA A 151 18.60 24.87 2.46
N ASN A 152 19.92 25.04 2.57
CA ASN A 152 20.61 26.23 2.06
C ASN A 152 20.72 26.20 0.54
N ASP A 153 20.99 25.03 -0.05
CA ASP A 153 21.13 24.85 -1.49
C ASP A 153 20.02 23.99 -2.10
N GLY A 154 19.12 23.46 -1.28
CA GLY A 154 18.00 22.64 -1.71
C GLY A 154 18.41 21.28 -2.25
N MET A 155 19.63 20.80 -1.99
CA MET A 155 20.12 19.53 -2.53
C MET A 155 19.93 18.36 -1.56
N LEU A 156 19.60 17.21 -2.13
CA LEU A 156 19.59 15.92 -1.43
C LEU A 156 20.88 15.17 -1.76
N ARG A 157 21.69 14.88 -0.75
CA ARG A 157 22.96 14.17 -0.89
C ARG A 157 22.84 12.76 -0.35
N ASP A 158 23.26 11.75 -1.09
CA ASP A 158 23.21 10.33 -0.69
C ASP A 158 24.28 9.98 0.35
N SER A 159 24.24 10.70 1.45
CA SER A 159 25.09 10.52 2.61
C SER A 159 24.26 10.76 3.86
N HIS A 160 24.53 9.95 4.88
CA HIS A 160 23.98 10.13 6.23
C HIS A 160 24.76 11.20 7.01
N LEU A 161 25.91 11.65 6.51
CA LEU A 161 26.76 12.65 7.16
C LEU A 161 26.31 14.07 6.83
N GLY A 162 26.82 15.03 7.61
CA GLY A 162 26.59 16.46 7.41
C GLY A 162 25.34 17.00 8.12
N PRO A 163 25.22 18.33 8.21
CA PRO A 163 24.04 18.99 8.76
C PRO A 163 22.84 18.85 7.80
N GLY A 164 21.64 18.94 8.35
CA GLY A 164 20.41 18.89 7.56
C GLY A 164 19.52 17.69 7.89
N ARG A 165 18.36 17.65 7.24
CA ARG A 165 17.32 16.65 7.52
C ARG A 165 17.73 15.31 6.93
N LYS A 166 17.64 14.24 7.71
CA LYS A 166 17.82 12.86 7.24
C LYS A 166 16.54 12.36 6.57
N VAL A 167 16.66 11.84 5.36
CA VAL A 167 15.56 11.38 4.50
C VAL A 167 15.78 9.91 4.19
N ALA A 168 14.82 9.04 4.51
CA ALA A 168 14.95 7.59 4.34
C ALA A 168 14.79 7.17 2.87
N THR A 169 15.87 7.31 2.10
CA THR A 169 15.91 7.07 0.65
C THR A 169 16.43 5.69 0.28
N PHE A 170 17.22 5.05 1.15
CA PHE A 170 17.93 3.80 0.87
C PHE A 170 18.77 3.85 -0.43
N ALA A 171 19.20 5.04 -0.87
CA ALA A 171 19.91 5.23 -2.15
C ALA A 171 21.20 4.39 -2.22
N ASN A 172 21.95 4.33 -1.12
CA ASN A 172 23.17 3.53 -0.97
C ASN A 172 22.90 2.02 -0.75
N MET A 173 21.66 1.58 -0.93
CA MET A 173 21.25 0.17 -0.84
C MET A 173 20.55 -0.33 -2.11
N LEU A 174 19.91 0.57 -2.85
CA LEU A 174 19.11 0.24 -4.04
C LEU A 174 19.78 0.63 -5.36
N GLY A 175 20.72 1.57 -5.33
CA GLY A 175 21.41 2.06 -6.53
C GLY A 175 22.32 1.00 -7.19
N PRO A 176 22.60 1.13 -8.50
CA PRO A 176 23.59 0.29 -9.18
C PRO A 176 24.95 0.38 -8.50
N GLY A 177 25.55 -0.77 -8.14
CA GLY A 177 26.83 -0.79 -7.42
C GLY A 177 26.77 -0.28 -5.98
N ALA A 178 25.57 -0.19 -5.39
CA ALA A 178 25.38 0.22 -4.01
C ALA A 178 26.26 -0.59 -3.03
N PRO A 179 26.84 0.05 -2.00
CA PRO A 179 27.66 -0.63 -0.99
C PRO A 179 26.96 -1.82 -0.32
N PHE A 180 25.65 -1.73 -0.13
CA PHE A 180 24.83 -2.84 0.35
C PHE A 180 23.87 -3.26 -0.78
N PRO A 181 24.00 -4.44 -1.39
CA PRO A 181 23.21 -4.81 -2.56
C PRO A 181 21.82 -5.33 -2.17
N LEU A 182 20.96 -4.47 -1.62
CA LEU A 182 19.66 -4.87 -1.09
C LEU A 182 18.74 -5.40 -2.18
N ALA A 183 18.66 -4.71 -3.33
CA ALA A 183 17.79 -5.14 -4.42
C ALA A 183 18.17 -6.51 -5.00
N PRO A 184 19.44 -6.79 -5.36
CA PRO A 184 19.86 -8.13 -5.75
C PRO A 184 19.61 -9.20 -4.68
N ALA A 185 19.81 -8.87 -3.39
CA ALA A 185 19.56 -9.80 -2.30
C ALA A 185 18.07 -10.17 -2.20
N VAL A 186 17.17 -9.18 -2.31
CA VAL A 186 15.73 -9.42 -2.29
C VAL A 186 15.27 -10.18 -3.53
N ASP A 187 15.78 -9.87 -4.74
CA ASP A 187 15.47 -10.65 -5.95
C ASP A 187 15.89 -12.12 -5.81
N LEU A 188 17.08 -12.36 -5.23
CA LEU A 188 17.55 -13.71 -4.93
C LEU A 188 16.61 -14.42 -3.94
N MET A 189 16.23 -13.75 -2.84
CA MET A 189 15.32 -14.31 -1.83
C MET A 189 13.97 -14.68 -2.45
N LEU A 190 13.38 -13.80 -3.26
CA LEU A 190 12.10 -14.03 -3.93
C LEU A 190 12.20 -15.16 -4.96
N SER A 191 13.22 -15.13 -5.82
CA SER A 191 13.39 -16.12 -6.88
C SER A 191 13.65 -17.51 -6.32
N LYS A 192 14.52 -17.64 -5.31
CA LYS A 192 14.82 -18.91 -4.65
C LYS A 192 13.66 -19.38 -3.78
N GLY A 193 13.01 -18.47 -3.05
CA GLY A 193 11.83 -18.78 -2.25
C GLY A 193 10.68 -19.32 -3.10
N GLN A 194 10.38 -18.65 -4.23
CA GLN A 194 9.36 -19.09 -5.18
C GLN A 194 9.70 -20.44 -5.80
N HIS A 195 10.96 -20.65 -6.19
CA HIS A 195 11.41 -21.95 -6.71
C HIS A 195 11.29 -23.06 -5.66
N ALA A 196 11.66 -22.82 -4.40
CA ALA A 196 11.57 -23.82 -3.35
C ALA A 196 10.12 -24.16 -2.97
N MET A 197 9.25 -23.14 -2.89
CA MET A 197 7.83 -23.30 -2.53
C MET A 197 6.95 -23.73 -3.71
N GLN A 198 7.47 -23.70 -4.94
CA GLN A 198 6.73 -23.94 -6.20
C GLN A 198 5.46 -23.09 -6.34
N ARG A 199 5.43 -21.94 -5.66
CA ARG A 199 4.31 -20.99 -5.60
C ARG A 199 4.88 -19.59 -5.38
N PRO A 200 4.15 -18.52 -5.76
CA PRO A 200 4.50 -17.17 -5.35
C PRO A 200 4.67 -17.08 -3.83
N VAL A 201 5.61 -16.26 -3.38
CA VAL A 201 5.99 -16.16 -1.97
C VAL A 201 5.99 -14.72 -1.49
N GLU A 202 5.64 -14.55 -0.23
CA GLU A 202 5.92 -13.35 0.54
C GLU A 202 6.97 -13.70 1.60
N ILE A 203 7.91 -12.79 1.76
CA ILE A 203 9.07 -12.94 2.63
C ILE A 203 9.17 -11.72 3.53
N GLU A 204 9.21 -11.95 4.83
CA GLU A 204 9.56 -10.96 5.83
C GLU A 204 11.03 -11.09 6.19
N PHE A 205 11.73 -9.96 6.28
CA PHE A 205 13.15 -9.91 6.56
C PHE A 205 13.53 -8.71 7.43
N ALA A 206 14.66 -8.84 8.12
CA ALA A 206 15.34 -7.74 8.81
C ALA A 206 16.78 -7.64 8.31
N GLY A 207 17.41 -6.49 8.49
CA GLY A 207 18.80 -6.28 8.09
C GLY A 207 19.56 -5.40 9.05
N MET A 208 20.85 -5.71 9.16
CA MET A 208 21.81 -4.99 10.00
C MET A 208 22.92 -4.43 9.12
N VAL A 209 23.14 -3.13 9.20
CA VAL A 209 24.24 -2.45 8.52
C VAL A 209 25.45 -2.40 9.45
N ASN A 210 26.57 -2.90 8.97
CA ASN A 210 27.83 -2.91 9.72
C ASN A 210 28.44 -1.49 9.78
N ALA A 211 29.41 -1.31 10.67
CA ALA A 211 30.15 -0.06 10.77
C ALA A 211 30.93 0.25 9.47
N ALA A 212 31.24 1.52 9.24
CA ALA A 212 32.10 1.91 8.13
C ALA A 212 33.47 1.21 8.21
N GLY A 213 34.01 0.78 7.06
CA GLY A 213 35.28 0.06 6.97
C GLY A 213 35.20 -1.45 7.26
N SER A 214 34.02 -1.98 7.62
CA SER A 214 33.82 -3.43 7.74
C SER A 214 33.97 -4.13 6.38
N PRO A 215 34.55 -5.35 6.31
CA PRO A 215 34.70 -6.10 5.05
C PRO A 215 33.37 -6.42 4.36
N GLN A 216 32.32 -6.59 5.15
CA GLN A 216 30.95 -6.81 4.69
C GLN A 216 30.10 -5.61 5.07
N ALA A 217 29.23 -5.17 4.15
CA ALA A 217 28.35 -4.02 4.38
C ALA A 217 27.29 -4.29 5.46
N GLY A 218 26.92 -5.55 5.69
CA GLY A 218 25.93 -5.97 6.67
C GLY A 218 25.35 -7.35 6.37
N HIS A 219 24.25 -7.69 7.05
CA HIS A 219 23.59 -8.98 6.97
C HIS A 219 22.07 -8.82 6.84
N ILE A 220 21.41 -9.78 6.18
CA ILE A 220 19.95 -9.88 6.11
C ILE A 220 19.54 -11.18 6.81
N TYR A 221 18.56 -11.06 7.69
CA TYR A 221 17.91 -12.15 8.41
C TYR A 221 16.60 -12.51 7.72
N TRP A 222 16.45 -13.78 7.35
CA TRP A 222 15.17 -14.32 6.92
C TRP A 222 14.31 -14.56 8.16
N LEU A 223 13.15 -13.91 8.23
CA LEU A 223 12.27 -14.03 9.39
C LEU A 223 11.15 -15.03 9.08
N GLN A 224 10.39 -14.76 8.03
CA GLN A 224 9.27 -15.61 7.63
C GLN A 224 9.20 -15.69 6.12
N ILE A 225 8.88 -16.88 5.62
CA ILE A 225 8.44 -17.09 4.24
C ILE A 225 7.07 -17.74 4.27
N ARG A 226 6.13 -17.17 3.53
CA ARG A 226 4.80 -17.74 3.35
C ARG A 226 4.49 -17.83 1.87
N PRO A 227 3.86 -18.92 1.39
CA PRO A 227 3.28 -18.89 0.06
C PRO A 227 2.24 -17.77 0.03
N ILE A 228 2.30 -16.90 -0.98
CA ILE A 228 1.18 -16.01 -1.28
C ILE A 228 0.07 -16.95 -1.68
N ILE A 229 -0.90 -17.08 -0.77
CA ILE A 229 -2.01 -17.94 -1.05
C ILE A 229 -2.85 -17.19 -2.07
N ASP A 230 -2.92 -17.75 -3.28
CA ASP A 230 -3.94 -17.46 -4.32
C ASP A 230 -5.34 -17.88 -3.80
N ARG A 231 -5.65 -17.50 -2.56
CA ARG A 231 -6.84 -17.90 -1.80
C ARG A 231 -7.97 -16.99 -2.26
N LYS A 232 -8.47 -17.30 -3.45
CA LYS A 232 -9.83 -17.12 -3.98
C LYS A 232 -9.74 -16.71 -5.45
N GLU A 233 -9.68 -17.79 -6.24
CA GLU A 233 -9.90 -17.86 -7.68
C GLU A 233 -8.75 -17.30 -8.52
N ASP A 234 -8.17 -18.16 -9.37
CA ASP A 234 -8.00 -17.75 -10.76
C ASP A 234 -9.33 -17.11 -11.14
N VAL A 235 -9.41 -15.77 -11.11
CA VAL A 235 -10.65 -15.02 -11.37
C VAL A 235 -11.34 -15.74 -12.50
N ASP A 236 -12.52 -16.30 -12.21
CA ASP A 236 -13.16 -17.25 -13.12
C ASP A 236 -13.11 -16.64 -14.51
N PRO A 237 -12.44 -17.27 -15.49
CA PRO A 237 -12.32 -16.69 -16.82
C PRO A 237 -13.68 -16.31 -17.39
N SER A 238 -14.74 -17.05 -17.04
CA SER A 238 -16.11 -16.74 -17.43
C SER A 238 -16.64 -15.44 -16.81
N LEU A 239 -16.21 -15.07 -15.61
CA LEU A 239 -16.53 -13.79 -14.96
C LEU A 239 -15.96 -12.61 -15.76
N LEU A 240 -14.74 -12.77 -16.28
CA LEU A 240 -14.09 -11.74 -17.11
C LEU A 240 -14.71 -11.61 -18.51
N ASP A 241 -15.34 -12.67 -19.00
CA ASP A 241 -15.97 -12.77 -20.32
C ASP A 241 -17.46 -12.39 -20.32
N LEU A 242 -18.04 -12.05 -19.15
CA LEU A 242 -19.43 -11.64 -19.01
C LEU A 242 -19.82 -10.47 -19.93
N THR A 243 -21.08 -10.49 -20.34
CA THR A 243 -21.64 -9.47 -21.21
C THR A 243 -22.04 -8.21 -20.44
N ASP A 244 -22.16 -7.08 -21.14
CA ASP A 244 -22.44 -5.78 -20.53
C ASP A 244 -23.75 -5.76 -19.73
N ASN A 245 -24.72 -6.58 -20.11
CA ASN A 245 -26.03 -6.68 -19.44
C ASN A 245 -25.94 -7.28 -18.02
N GLU A 246 -24.86 -8.00 -17.70
CA GLU A 246 -24.65 -8.67 -16.41
C GLU A 246 -23.72 -7.86 -15.50
N LEU A 247 -23.15 -6.77 -16.01
CA LEU A 247 -22.11 -6.01 -15.33
C LEU A 247 -22.60 -4.64 -14.89
N LEU A 248 -22.08 -4.20 -13.74
CA LEU A 248 -22.12 -2.80 -13.36
C LEU A 248 -20.98 -2.04 -14.06
N LEU A 249 -19.78 -2.64 -14.08
CA LEU A 249 -18.59 -2.02 -14.65
C LEU A 249 -17.54 -3.03 -15.14
N ARG A 250 -16.77 -2.64 -16.16
CA ARG A 250 -15.59 -3.35 -16.71
C ARG A 250 -14.46 -2.35 -16.92
N SER A 251 -13.25 -2.75 -16.52
CA SER A 251 -12.01 -1.99 -16.74
C SER A 251 -10.93 -2.86 -17.37
N ASN A 252 -10.27 -2.33 -18.40
CA ASN A 252 -9.02 -2.86 -18.96
C ASN A 252 -7.76 -2.31 -18.29
N THR A 253 -7.93 -1.49 -17.25
CA THR A 253 -6.86 -0.89 -16.44
C THR A 253 -7.20 -1.06 -14.96
N ALA A 254 -7.14 -2.32 -14.51
CA ALA A 254 -7.43 -2.71 -13.14
C ALA A 254 -6.15 -3.14 -12.38
N LEU A 255 -6.05 -2.72 -11.13
CA LEU A 255 -5.00 -3.09 -10.19
C LEU A 255 -5.59 -3.83 -8.98
N GLY A 256 -4.77 -4.70 -8.37
CA GLY A 256 -5.19 -5.67 -7.37
C GLY A 256 -5.38 -7.07 -7.97
N HIS A 257 -5.80 -8.03 -7.15
CA HIS A 257 -6.03 -9.40 -7.62
C HIS A 257 -7.02 -10.18 -6.76
N GLY A 258 -7.79 -11.06 -7.41
CA GLY A 258 -8.70 -12.01 -6.77
C GLY A 258 -10.17 -11.65 -6.95
N THR A 259 -11.02 -12.42 -6.28
CA THR A 259 -12.48 -12.25 -6.28
C THR A 259 -12.98 -11.80 -4.89
N THR A 260 -13.87 -10.80 -4.85
CA THR A 260 -14.55 -10.33 -3.63
C THR A 260 -16.06 -10.35 -3.81
N ASP A 261 -16.78 -10.96 -2.87
CA ASP A 261 -18.24 -11.20 -2.91
C ASP A 261 -18.94 -10.71 -1.62
N THR A 262 -18.34 -9.75 -0.91
CA THR A 262 -18.82 -9.29 0.41
C THR A 262 -19.44 -7.89 0.39
N VAL A 263 -19.35 -7.18 -0.75
CA VAL A 263 -19.69 -5.76 -0.84
C VAL A 263 -21.07 -5.59 -1.47
N GLN A 264 -21.98 -4.93 -0.75
CA GLN A 264 -23.36 -4.66 -1.21
C GLN A 264 -23.61 -3.20 -1.58
N THR A 265 -22.75 -2.29 -1.12
CA THR A 265 -23.01 -0.85 -1.20
C THR A 265 -22.07 -0.20 -2.21
N VAL A 266 -22.65 0.66 -3.05
CA VAL A 266 -21.93 1.52 -3.99
C VAL A 266 -22.14 2.96 -3.55
N VAL A 267 -21.04 3.66 -3.31
CA VAL A 267 -20.98 5.10 -3.11
C VAL A 267 -20.47 5.68 -4.42
N TYR A 268 -21.26 6.51 -5.09
CA TYR A 268 -20.84 7.11 -6.35
C TYR A 268 -21.16 8.59 -6.46
N ILE A 269 -20.30 9.30 -7.20
CA ILE A 269 -20.55 10.68 -7.62
C ILE A 269 -21.38 10.65 -8.90
N ARG A 270 -22.48 11.39 -8.91
CA ARG A 270 -23.40 11.47 -10.04
C ARG A 270 -22.74 12.21 -11.22
N PRO A 271 -22.53 11.57 -12.38
CA PRO A 271 -21.83 12.20 -13.50
C PRO A 271 -22.50 13.49 -14.00
N GLU A 272 -23.83 13.57 -13.98
CA GLU A 272 -24.60 14.71 -14.53
C GLU A 272 -24.53 15.96 -13.65
N ARG A 273 -24.26 15.78 -12.36
CA ARG A 273 -24.16 16.86 -11.37
C ARG A 273 -22.73 17.16 -10.94
N PHE A 274 -21.77 16.46 -11.54
CA PHE A 274 -20.36 16.65 -11.23
C PHE A 274 -19.88 18.03 -11.63
N SER A 275 -19.30 18.76 -10.68
CA SER A 275 -18.66 20.05 -10.90
C SER A 275 -17.36 20.12 -10.13
N GLN A 276 -16.27 20.40 -10.85
CA GLN A 276 -14.93 20.51 -10.27
C GLN A 276 -14.84 21.56 -9.16
N MET A 277 -15.70 22.59 -9.21
CA MET A 277 -15.75 23.64 -8.18
C MET A 277 -16.22 23.13 -6.81
N HIS A 278 -16.95 22.01 -6.77
CA HIS A 278 -17.50 21.43 -5.54
C HIS A 278 -16.74 20.18 -5.08
N ASN A 279 -15.57 19.90 -5.67
CA ASN A 279 -14.74 18.75 -5.31
C ASN A 279 -14.32 18.77 -3.82
N PRO A 280 -13.93 19.91 -3.21
CA PRO A 280 -13.62 19.96 -1.78
C PRO A 280 -14.81 19.60 -0.88
N GLU A 281 -16.01 20.06 -1.21
CA GLU A 281 -17.25 19.77 -0.49
C GLU A 281 -17.60 18.28 -0.61
N THR A 282 -17.52 17.76 -1.84
CA THR A 282 -17.72 16.33 -2.13
C THR A 282 -16.74 15.45 -1.36
N ALA A 283 -15.47 15.87 -1.23
CA ALA A 283 -14.48 15.14 -0.44
C ALA A 283 -14.84 15.08 1.06
N ARG A 284 -15.35 16.18 1.63
CA ARG A 284 -15.81 16.20 3.03
C ARG A 284 -16.98 15.26 3.23
N GLU A 285 -17.96 15.30 2.32
CA GLU A 285 -19.15 14.47 2.35
C GLU A 285 -18.79 12.97 2.29
N ILE A 286 -17.91 12.58 1.37
CA ILE A 286 -17.41 11.20 1.26
C ILE A 286 -16.70 10.76 2.55
N ALA A 287 -15.93 11.65 3.20
CA ALA A 287 -15.30 11.35 4.48
C ALA A 287 -16.32 11.05 5.59
N GLU A 288 -17.47 11.72 5.58
CA GLU A 288 -18.55 11.43 6.55
C GLU A 288 -19.20 10.08 6.29
N ILE A 289 -19.44 9.75 5.02
CA ILE A 289 -19.97 8.44 4.62
C ILE A 289 -18.99 7.35 5.04
N ASN A 290 -17.69 7.52 4.72
CA ASN A 290 -16.66 6.55 5.06
C ASN A 290 -16.57 6.26 6.56
N ARG A 291 -16.68 7.28 7.43
CA ARG A 291 -16.69 7.09 8.89
C ARG A 291 -17.73 6.06 9.35
N ARG A 292 -18.95 6.11 8.79
CA ARG A 292 -20.02 5.15 9.11
C ARG A 292 -19.68 3.72 8.70
N PHE A 293 -18.99 3.55 7.57
CA PHE A 293 -18.54 2.24 7.11
C PHE A 293 -17.40 1.69 7.97
N VAL A 294 -16.45 2.54 8.37
CA VAL A 294 -15.38 2.18 9.31
C VAL A 294 -15.96 1.72 10.65
N GLU A 295 -16.92 2.47 11.22
CA GLU A 295 -17.57 2.14 12.51
C GLU A 295 -18.33 0.82 12.46
N THR A 296 -18.93 0.47 11.32
CA THR A 296 -19.71 -0.76 11.15
C THR A 296 -18.89 -1.94 10.63
N GLY A 297 -17.60 -1.73 10.31
CA GLY A 297 -16.73 -2.74 9.71
C GLY A 297 -17.15 -3.20 8.31
N LYS A 298 -18.05 -2.46 7.65
CA LYS A 298 -18.55 -2.78 6.30
C LYS A 298 -17.70 -2.09 5.24
N GLY A 299 -17.58 -2.72 4.07
CA GLY A 299 -16.92 -2.14 2.90
C GLY A 299 -17.90 -1.67 1.84
N TYR A 300 -17.44 -0.80 0.94
CA TYR A 300 -18.22 -0.31 -0.20
C TYR A 300 -17.37 -0.19 -1.48
N ILE A 301 -18.02 -0.07 -2.64
CA ILE A 301 -17.39 0.32 -3.90
C ILE A 301 -17.51 1.83 -4.04
N LEU A 302 -16.39 2.52 -4.27
CA LEU A 302 -16.34 3.95 -4.52
C LEU A 302 -16.19 4.22 -6.02
N ILE A 303 -17.11 4.97 -6.62
CA ILE A 303 -17.06 5.30 -8.05
C ILE A 303 -17.14 6.82 -8.24
N GLY A 304 -16.24 7.42 -8.99
CA GLY A 304 -16.34 8.86 -9.25
C GLY A 304 -15.50 9.32 -10.43
N PRO A 305 -15.87 10.48 -11.01
CA PRO A 305 -15.12 11.05 -12.11
C PRO A 305 -13.83 11.70 -11.62
N GLY A 306 -12.77 11.54 -12.41
CA GLY A 306 -11.48 12.16 -12.16
C GLY A 306 -10.62 11.44 -11.11
N ARG A 307 -9.58 12.12 -10.62
CA ARG A 307 -8.62 11.52 -9.66
C ARG A 307 -9.15 11.46 -8.23
N TRP A 308 -8.97 10.34 -7.56
CA TRP A 308 -9.08 10.29 -6.09
C TRP A 308 -7.76 10.72 -5.44
N GLY A 309 -7.84 11.67 -4.51
CA GLY A 309 -6.69 12.13 -3.73
C GLY A 309 -5.68 13.00 -4.49
N SER A 310 -6.14 13.69 -5.53
CA SER A 310 -5.38 14.75 -6.19
C SER A 310 -5.31 15.99 -5.29
N SER A 311 -4.12 16.61 -5.19
CA SER A 311 -3.97 17.96 -4.61
C SER A 311 -4.50 19.06 -5.53
N ASP A 312 -4.62 18.76 -6.83
CA ASP A 312 -5.30 19.62 -7.80
C ASP A 312 -6.78 19.24 -7.85
N PHE A 313 -7.62 20.12 -7.29
CA PHE A 313 -9.07 19.96 -7.23
C PHE A 313 -9.75 20.12 -8.60
N ALA A 314 -9.10 20.77 -9.57
CA ALA A 314 -9.61 20.81 -10.94
C ALA A 314 -9.49 19.42 -11.58
N LEU A 315 -8.52 18.62 -11.13
CA LEU A 315 -8.23 17.31 -11.71
C LEU A 315 -8.90 16.12 -11.01
N GLY A 316 -9.51 16.33 -9.84
CA GLY A 316 -10.13 15.26 -9.08
C GLY A 316 -10.62 15.65 -7.69
N VAL A 317 -11.14 14.66 -6.97
CA VAL A 317 -11.70 14.83 -5.63
C VAL A 317 -10.58 14.71 -4.59
N PRO A 318 -10.29 15.76 -3.79
CA PRO A 318 -9.13 15.84 -2.91
C PRO A 318 -9.33 15.06 -1.59
N VAL A 319 -9.66 13.78 -1.67
CA VAL A 319 -9.75 12.88 -0.50
C VAL A 319 -8.37 12.45 0.00
N ARG A 320 -8.21 12.27 1.30
CA ARG A 320 -7.05 11.57 1.88
C ARG A 320 -7.42 10.12 2.11
N TRP A 321 -6.42 9.26 2.32
CA TRP A 321 -6.67 7.83 2.60
C TRP A 321 -7.67 7.59 3.75
N PRO A 322 -7.58 8.26 4.92
CA PRO A 322 -8.57 8.08 5.98
C PRO A 322 -10.00 8.42 5.57
N ASP A 323 -10.17 9.30 4.58
CA ASP A 323 -11.47 9.77 4.10
C ASP A 323 -12.18 8.71 3.23
N ILE A 324 -11.49 7.66 2.75
CA ILE A 324 -12.06 6.58 1.92
C ILE A 324 -11.59 5.16 2.32
N SER A 325 -11.04 5.02 3.53
CA SER A 325 -10.34 3.82 4.00
C SER A 325 -11.18 2.53 4.07
N ALA A 326 -12.52 2.63 4.06
CA ALA A 326 -13.40 1.46 4.03
C ALA A 326 -13.78 0.99 2.61
N ALA A 327 -13.32 1.68 1.56
CA ALA A 327 -13.52 1.25 0.19
C ALA A 327 -12.80 -0.10 -0.08
N ARG A 328 -13.48 -1.02 -0.77
CA ARG A 328 -12.91 -2.32 -1.20
C ARG A 328 -12.55 -2.33 -2.68
N LEU A 329 -13.18 -1.44 -3.45
CA LEU A 329 -12.86 -1.14 -4.83
C LEU A 329 -13.03 0.37 -5.02
N ILE A 330 -12.02 1.00 -5.60
CA ILE A 330 -12.05 2.41 -6.02
C ILE A 330 -12.07 2.44 -7.55
N VAL A 331 -12.98 3.22 -8.11
CA VAL A 331 -13.16 3.36 -9.55
C VAL A 331 -13.04 4.83 -9.93
N GLU A 332 -12.11 5.12 -10.84
CA GLU A 332 -11.95 6.41 -11.50
C GLU A 332 -12.58 6.33 -12.88
N THR A 333 -13.61 7.14 -13.12
CA THR A 333 -14.22 7.27 -14.44
C THR A 333 -13.66 8.49 -15.17
N THR A 334 -13.35 8.34 -16.45
CA THR A 334 -13.01 9.48 -17.30
C THR A 334 -14.27 10.22 -17.73
N LEU A 335 -14.18 11.54 -17.87
CA LEU A 335 -15.23 12.32 -18.57
C LEU A 335 -14.84 12.47 -20.05
N ALA A 336 -15.79 12.76 -20.93
CA ALA A 336 -15.59 12.76 -22.39
C ALA A 336 -14.41 13.63 -22.89
N ASN A 337 -14.03 14.66 -22.13
CA ASN A 337 -12.92 15.58 -22.44
C ASN A 337 -11.76 15.50 -21.42
N TYR A 338 -11.73 14.44 -20.61
CA TYR A 338 -10.94 14.43 -19.38
C TYR A 338 -10.21 13.10 -19.21
N ARG A 339 -8.92 13.08 -19.57
CA ARG A 339 -8.06 11.91 -19.42
C ARG A 339 -7.20 12.08 -18.18
N VAL A 340 -7.50 11.29 -17.18
CA VAL A 340 -6.72 11.22 -15.95
C VAL A 340 -5.67 10.12 -16.09
N GLU A 341 -4.39 10.46 -16.02
CA GLU A 341 -3.39 9.42 -15.80
C GLU A 341 -3.52 8.88 -14.36
N PRO A 342 -3.27 7.61 -14.08
CA PRO A 342 -3.31 7.11 -12.71
C PRO A 342 -2.30 7.81 -11.80
N SER A 343 -2.72 8.29 -10.62
CA SER A 343 -1.82 8.80 -9.57
C SER A 343 -1.16 7.64 -8.82
N GLN A 344 -0.42 6.79 -9.54
CA GLN A 344 0.32 5.66 -8.97
C GLN A 344 1.50 6.10 -8.07
N GLY A 345 1.70 7.43 -7.98
CA GLY A 345 2.82 8.19 -7.46
C GLY A 345 2.93 8.42 -5.94
N THR A 346 1.88 8.15 -5.18
CA THR A 346 1.62 8.90 -3.94
C THR A 346 1.46 8.01 -2.71
N HIS A 347 1.51 8.60 -1.52
CA HIS A 347 1.12 7.96 -0.26
C HIS A 347 -0.27 7.30 -0.35
N PHE A 348 -1.18 7.88 -1.14
CA PHE A 348 -2.49 7.29 -1.40
C PHE A 348 -2.38 5.91 -2.06
N PHE A 349 -1.48 5.76 -3.04
CA PHE A 349 -1.26 4.49 -3.73
C PHE A 349 -0.63 3.43 -2.81
N GLN A 350 0.32 3.79 -1.94
CA GLN A 350 0.91 2.85 -0.97
C GLN A 350 -0.15 2.24 -0.04
N ASN A 351 -1.03 3.08 0.51
CA ASN A 351 -2.11 2.63 1.38
C ASN A 351 -3.08 1.69 0.65
N LEU A 352 -3.39 1.99 -0.61
CA LEU A 352 -4.19 1.14 -1.46
C LEU A 352 -3.55 -0.24 -1.67
N THR A 353 -2.24 -0.28 -1.95
CA THR A 353 -1.51 -1.55 -2.15
C THR A 353 -1.38 -2.38 -0.87
N SER A 354 -1.17 -1.76 0.28
CA SER A 354 -1.04 -2.45 1.57
C SER A 354 -2.38 -2.96 2.09
N ALA A 355 -3.46 -2.20 1.87
CA ALA A 355 -4.83 -2.60 2.22
C ALA A 355 -5.45 -3.61 1.24
N GLY A 356 -4.78 -3.91 0.12
CA GLY A 356 -5.28 -4.85 -0.90
C GLY A 356 -6.55 -4.36 -1.60
N VAL A 357 -6.74 -3.04 -1.70
CA VAL A 357 -7.93 -2.45 -2.33
C VAL A 357 -7.82 -2.57 -3.85
N GLY A 358 -8.91 -2.97 -4.49
CA GLY A 358 -9.00 -2.98 -5.95
C GLY A 358 -9.06 -1.55 -6.50
N TYR A 359 -8.43 -1.30 -7.65
CA TYR A 359 -8.43 0.02 -8.26
C TYR A 359 -8.61 -0.03 -9.76
N PHE A 360 -9.71 0.55 -10.25
CA PHE A 360 -10.06 0.50 -11.67
C PHE A 360 -10.02 1.91 -12.26
N THR A 361 -9.39 2.04 -13.43
CA THR A 361 -9.58 3.19 -14.30
C THR A 361 -10.52 2.77 -15.43
N VAL A 362 -11.67 3.43 -15.54
CA VAL A 362 -12.70 3.11 -16.53
C VAL A 362 -12.84 4.28 -17.49
N ASN A 363 -12.63 4.02 -18.78
CA ASN A 363 -12.90 4.99 -19.84
C ASN A 363 -14.02 4.51 -20.77
N PRO A 364 -15.30 4.82 -20.47
CA PRO A 364 -16.43 4.40 -21.30
C PRO A 364 -16.42 4.98 -22.73
N PHE A 365 -15.60 6.00 -22.98
CA PHE A 365 -15.51 6.69 -24.27
C PHE A 365 -14.38 6.16 -25.16
N ALA A 366 -13.47 5.35 -24.60
CA ALA A 366 -12.39 4.76 -25.38
C ALA A 366 -12.95 3.66 -26.31
N THR A 367 -12.79 3.84 -27.61
CA THR A 367 -12.96 2.76 -28.58
C THR A 367 -11.89 1.69 -28.30
N ALA A 368 -12.30 0.41 -28.24
CA ALA A 368 -11.46 -0.71 -27.86
C ALA A 368 -10.13 -0.74 -28.65
N ALA A 369 -9.05 -0.23 -28.05
CA ALA A 369 -7.78 -0.01 -28.74
C ALA A 369 -6.77 -1.16 -28.55
N ARG A 370 -7.22 -2.35 -28.15
CA ARG A 370 -6.36 -3.55 -28.11
C ARG A 370 -7.10 -4.75 -28.70
N ALA A 371 -6.49 -5.37 -29.71
CA ALA A 371 -7.01 -6.57 -30.36
C ALA A 371 -7.36 -7.64 -29.31
N GLY A 372 -8.63 -8.06 -29.28
CA GLY A 372 -9.11 -9.16 -28.44
C GLY A 372 -9.69 -8.79 -27.06
N ARG A 373 -9.93 -7.52 -26.72
CA ARG A 373 -10.60 -7.13 -25.46
C ARG A 373 -11.86 -6.28 -25.72
N ARG A 374 -12.91 -6.50 -24.91
CA ARG A 374 -14.11 -5.63 -24.91
C ARG A 374 -13.76 -4.24 -24.38
N ALA A 375 -14.49 -3.22 -24.83
CA ALA A 375 -14.32 -1.86 -24.31
C ALA A 375 -14.62 -1.79 -22.81
N ASP A 376 -14.05 -0.78 -22.16
CA ASP A 376 -14.43 -0.39 -20.82
C ASP A 376 -15.93 -0.09 -20.78
N TYR A 377 -16.58 -0.44 -19.67
CA TYR A 377 -18.03 -0.35 -19.52
C TYR A 377 -18.38 0.18 -18.14
N PHE A 378 -19.38 1.05 -18.06
CA PHE A 378 -19.98 1.49 -16.81
C PHE A 378 -21.45 1.84 -17.06
N ASN A 379 -22.34 1.29 -16.23
CA ASN A 379 -23.78 1.51 -16.34
C ASN A 379 -24.33 2.27 -15.11
N PRO A 380 -24.24 3.62 -15.10
CA PRO A 380 -24.78 4.41 -14.00
C PRO A 380 -26.30 4.31 -13.87
N ALA A 381 -27.03 4.04 -14.97
CA ALA A 381 -28.48 3.96 -14.97
C ALA A 381 -29.04 2.87 -14.03
N VAL A 382 -28.30 1.77 -13.85
CA VAL A 382 -28.66 0.73 -12.85
C VAL A 382 -28.64 1.30 -11.44
N LEU A 383 -27.64 2.13 -11.12
CA LEU A 383 -27.53 2.78 -9.81
C LEU A 383 -28.61 3.87 -9.66
N ASP A 384 -28.86 4.65 -10.72
CA ASP A 384 -29.81 5.75 -10.69
C ASP A 384 -31.27 5.29 -10.49
N ALA A 385 -31.60 4.09 -10.99
CA ALA A 385 -32.93 3.48 -10.85
C ALA A 385 -33.19 2.89 -9.45
N MET A 386 -32.15 2.67 -8.63
CA MET A 386 -32.30 2.08 -7.29
C MET A 386 -32.70 3.12 -6.23
N PRO A 387 -33.43 2.73 -5.18
CA PRO A 387 -33.65 3.62 -4.04
C PRO A 387 -32.31 3.96 -3.37
N ALA A 388 -32.10 5.25 -3.09
CA ALA A 388 -30.90 5.72 -2.41
C ALA A 388 -31.04 5.52 -0.89
N GLU A 389 -30.01 4.96 -0.24
CA GLU A 389 -29.88 5.02 1.23
C GLU A 389 -29.45 6.43 1.68
N TYR A 390 -28.75 7.13 0.81
CA TYR A 390 -28.35 8.52 0.98
C TYR A 390 -28.22 9.18 -0.39
N GLU A 391 -28.71 10.40 -0.50
CA GLU A 391 -28.60 11.21 -1.73
C GLU A 391 -28.39 12.68 -1.37
N SER A 392 -27.41 13.29 -2.04
CA SER A 392 -27.18 14.72 -2.06
C SER A 392 -27.11 15.21 -3.52
N ASP A 393 -26.71 16.47 -3.71
CA ASP A 393 -26.49 17.01 -5.05
C ASP A 393 -25.35 16.32 -5.79
N ALA A 394 -24.30 15.88 -5.10
CA ALA A 394 -23.10 15.31 -5.72
C ALA A 394 -22.99 13.79 -5.54
N VAL A 395 -23.32 13.27 -4.35
CA VAL A 395 -23.06 11.87 -3.96
C VAL A 395 -24.36 11.10 -3.78
N ARG A 396 -24.36 9.84 -4.21
CA ARG A 396 -25.45 8.90 -3.94
C ARG A 396 -24.90 7.58 -3.42
N VAL A 397 -25.60 7.01 -2.45
CA VAL A 397 -25.31 5.71 -1.86
C VAL A 397 -26.45 4.77 -2.14
N VAL A 398 -26.16 3.66 -2.81
CA VAL A 398 -27.14 2.63 -3.14
C VAL A 398 -26.68 1.29 -2.60
N ARG A 399 -27.64 0.51 -2.11
CA ARG A 399 -27.36 -0.81 -1.55
C ARG A 399 -28.12 -1.89 -2.32
N PHE A 400 -27.38 -2.89 -2.79
CA PHE A 400 -27.91 -4.06 -3.44
C PHE A 400 -28.45 -5.08 -2.42
N PRO A 401 -29.51 -5.82 -2.76
CA PRO A 401 -30.07 -6.84 -1.88
C PRO A 401 -29.12 -8.03 -1.66
N ALA A 402 -28.23 -8.29 -2.62
CA ALA A 402 -27.18 -9.30 -2.56
C ALA A 402 -25.82 -8.69 -2.89
N PRO A 403 -24.69 -9.28 -2.43
CA PRO A 403 -23.37 -8.75 -2.72
C PRO A 403 -23.04 -8.72 -4.22
N LEU A 404 -22.28 -7.70 -4.60
CA LEU A 404 -21.67 -7.57 -5.92
C LEU A 404 -20.43 -8.45 -5.98
N LEU A 405 -20.25 -9.16 -7.10
CA LEU A 405 -19.06 -9.97 -7.34
C LEU A 405 -18.02 -9.13 -8.08
N ILE A 406 -16.90 -8.85 -7.42
CA ILE A 406 -15.78 -8.09 -7.95
C ILE A 406 -14.69 -9.08 -8.36
N GLY A 407 -14.32 -9.13 -9.64
CA GLY A 407 -13.23 -9.97 -10.14
C GLY A 407 -12.07 -9.12 -10.66
N ILE A 408 -10.85 -9.35 -10.20
CA ILE A 408 -9.65 -8.59 -10.59
C ILE A 408 -8.51 -9.51 -11.02
N ASN A 409 -8.17 -9.48 -12.30
CA ASN A 409 -7.00 -10.16 -12.84
C ASN A 409 -5.84 -9.17 -13.00
N GLY A 410 -5.11 -8.90 -11.91
CA GLY A 410 -3.94 -8.01 -11.92
C GLY A 410 -2.80 -8.46 -12.84
N LYS A 411 -2.72 -9.75 -13.20
CA LYS A 411 -1.75 -10.24 -14.21
C LYS A 411 -2.10 -9.74 -15.62
N LYS A 412 -3.39 -9.65 -15.96
CA LYS A 412 -3.88 -9.16 -17.27
C LYS A 412 -4.27 -7.67 -17.26
N GLY A 413 -4.38 -7.07 -16.07
CA GLY A 413 -4.87 -5.71 -15.84
C GLY A 413 -6.38 -5.55 -16.07
N ILE A 414 -7.16 -6.62 -15.94
CA ILE A 414 -8.60 -6.62 -16.25
C ILE A 414 -9.40 -6.76 -14.96
N GLY A 415 -10.49 -6.01 -14.83
CA GLY A 415 -11.41 -6.12 -13.70
C GLY A 415 -12.86 -5.92 -14.09
N VAL A 416 -13.76 -6.58 -13.38
CA VAL A 416 -15.22 -6.51 -13.58
C VAL A 416 -15.96 -6.44 -12.24
N VAL A 417 -17.13 -5.82 -12.24
CA VAL A 417 -18.12 -5.94 -11.16
C VAL A 417 -19.42 -6.44 -11.75
N ARG A 418 -19.81 -7.66 -11.36
CA ARG A 418 -21.05 -8.30 -11.79
C ARG A 418 -22.19 -7.86 -10.89
N LEU A 419 -23.34 -7.60 -11.51
CA LEU A 419 -24.59 -7.34 -10.81
C LEU A 419 -25.08 -8.63 -10.10
N PRO A 420 -25.83 -8.52 -9.00
CA PRO A 420 -26.39 -9.72 -8.37
C PRO A 420 -27.44 -10.33 -9.29
N ASP A 421 -27.60 -11.66 -9.24
CA ASP A 421 -28.62 -12.33 -10.03
C ASP A 421 -30.02 -11.81 -9.68
N SER A 422 -30.78 -11.43 -10.69
CA SER A 422 -32.20 -11.10 -10.57
C SER A 422 -32.95 -12.34 -10.07
N ARG A 423 -33.31 -12.39 -8.79
CA ARG A 423 -34.25 -13.40 -8.27
C ARG A 423 -35.67 -12.89 -8.26
#